data_AF-A0A8D0SBZ8-F1
#
_entry.id   AF-A0A8D0SBZ8-F1
#
_cell.length_a   1.000
_cell.length_b   1.000
_cell.length_c   1.000
_cell.angle_alpha   90.00
_cell.angle_beta   90.00
_cell.angle_gamma   90.00
#
_symmetry.space_group_name_H-M   'P 1'
#
loop_
_entity.id
_entity.type
_entity.pdbx_description
1 polymer ?
#
loop_
_entity_poly.entity_id
_entity_poly.type
_entity_poly.pdbx_seq_one_letter_code
_entity_poly.pdbx_strand_id
1 'polypeptide(L)'
;MWAPARQGAAGVAMAELQQLRVQEAVDSMVKNLERENIRKMQGLMFRCSAGCCEDSQASMQQVHQCIECCHAPLAQAQALVTSELEKFQDRLARCTLHCNDKAKDSIDAGSKELQVKRQLECCVTKCVDDHMNLIPTMTKKMKESAPVHGEIEVCCWPLGQRAGIYLKRGMGVLGLLSKVYE
;
A
#
# COMPACT_ATOMS: atom_id res chain seq x y z
N MET A 1 51.00 19.82 -6.91
CA MET A 1 49.75 19.82 -6.11
C MET A 1 48.58 19.65 -7.07
N TRP A 2 48.04 18.44 -7.18
CA TRP A 2 46.81 18.17 -7.92
C TRP A 2 45.65 18.33 -6.92
N ALA A 3 44.76 19.29 -7.15
CA ALA A 3 43.55 19.42 -6.33
C ALA A 3 42.52 18.37 -6.76
N PRO A 4 41.85 17.65 -5.84
CA PRO A 4 40.80 16.72 -6.20
C PRO A 4 39.55 17.49 -6.69
N ALA A 5 38.92 16.93 -7.72
CA ALA A 5 37.85 17.57 -8.47
C ALA A 5 36.64 17.92 -7.60
N ARG A 6 36.18 19.16 -7.74
CA ARG A 6 34.90 19.68 -7.22
C ARG A 6 33.66 19.03 -7.89
N GLN A 7 33.86 18.02 -8.73
CA GLN A 7 32.86 17.39 -9.60
C GLN A 7 32.01 16.31 -8.90
N GLY A 8 32.51 15.72 -7.80
CA GLY A 8 31.78 14.71 -7.02
C GLY A 8 30.54 15.28 -6.30
N ALA A 9 30.64 16.48 -5.72
CA ALA A 9 29.55 17.07 -4.91
C ALA A 9 28.28 17.36 -5.72
N ALA A 10 28.41 17.81 -6.97
CA ALA A 10 27.26 18.12 -7.82
C ALA A 10 26.53 16.87 -8.35
N GLY A 11 27.24 15.75 -8.53
CA GLY A 11 26.63 14.48 -8.92
C GLY A 11 25.86 13.81 -7.77
N VAL A 12 26.40 13.90 -6.56
CA VAL A 12 25.77 13.40 -5.32
C VAL A 12 24.49 14.19 -5.01
N ALA A 13 24.52 15.52 -5.13
CA ALA A 13 23.37 16.38 -4.85
C ALA A 13 22.13 16.10 -5.74
N MET A 14 22.33 15.68 -7.00
CA MET A 14 21.21 15.36 -7.91
C MET A 14 20.61 13.98 -7.65
N ALA A 15 21.43 12.98 -7.34
CA ALA A 15 20.94 11.66 -6.94
C ALA A 15 20.12 11.77 -5.65
N GLU A 16 20.59 12.56 -4.68
CA GLU A 16 19.88 12.86 -3.43
C GLU A 16 18.55 13.58 -3.68
N LEU A 17 18.52 14.57 -4.57
CA LEU A 17 17.28 15.27 -4.93
C LEU A 17 16.24 14.33 -5.55
N GLN A 18 16.66 13.46 -6.48
CA GLN A 18 15.78 12.51 -7.14
C GLN A 18 15.24 11.46 -6.14
N GLN A 19 16.07 11.02 -5.20
CA GLN A 19 15.66 10.12 -4.14
C GLN A 19 14.65 10.77 -3.19
N LEU A 20 14.86 12.05 -2.81
CA LEU A 20 13.94 12.80 -1.98
C LEU A 20 12.56 12.96 -2.65
N ARG A 21 12.52 13.30 -3.94
CA ARG A 21 11.26 13.43 -4.71
C ARG A 21 10.43 12.16 -4.68
N VAL A 22 11.07 11.01 -4.89
CA VAL A 22 10.38 9.71 -4.82
C VAL A 22 9.89 9.43 -3.40
N GLN A 23 10.73 9.67 -2.40
CA GLN A 23 10.36 9.42 -1.00
C GLN A 23 9.14 10.24 -0.59
N GLU A 24 9.10 11.54 -0.90
CA GLU A 24 7.97 12.41 -0.59
C GLU A 24 6.68 11.96 -1.27
N ALA A 25 6.76 11.54 -2.54
CA ALA A 25 5.61 11.05 -3.28
C ALA A 25 5.06 9.74 -2.70
N VAL A 26 5.95 8.80 -2.37
CA VAL A 26 5.58 7.53 -1.73
C VAL A 26 5.02 7.77 -0.34
N ASP A 27 5.64 8.62 0.47
CA ASP A 27 5.17 8.95 1.82
C ASP A 27 3.79 9.61 1.80
N SER A 28 3.58 10.56 0.89
CA SER A 28 2.27 11.21 0.68
C SER A 28 1.21 10.18 0.31
N MET A 29 1.53 9.29 -0.63
CA MET A 29 0.65 8.20 -1.04
C MET A 29 0.27 7.28 0.14
N VAL A 30 1.26 6.81 0.90
CA VAL A 30 1.05 5.92 2.05
C VAL A 30 0.21 6.60 3.14
N LYS A 31 0.51 7.87 3.45
CA LYS A 31 -0.26 8.67 4.42
C LYS A 31 -1.73 8.83 4.01
N ASN A 32 -1.98 9.07 2.72
CA ASN A 32 -3.35 9.19 2.21
C ASN A 32 -4.08 7.85 2.25
N LEU A 33 -3.42 6.76 1.86
CA LEU A 33 -3.98 5.41 1.93
C LEU A 33 -4.34 5.02 3.37
N GLU A 34 -3.43 5.28 4.32
CA GLU A 34 -3.62 5.02 5.74
C GLU A 34 -4.85 5.75 6.28
N ARG A 35 -4.92 7.06 6.01
CA ARG A 35 -6.00 7.93 6.48
C ARG A 35 -7.36 7.55 5.89
N GLU A 36 -7.41 7.25 4.59
CA GLU A 36 -8.67 7.05 3.87
C GLU A 36 -9.21 5.62 3.98
N ASN A 37 -8.35 4.62 4.14
CA ASN A 37 -8.69 3.20 4.02
C ASN A 37 -8.27 2.39 5.25
N ILE A 38 -6.99 2.42 5.63
CA ILE A 38 -6.47 1.56 6.72
C ILE A 38 -7.16 1.87 8.05
N ARG A 39 -7.37 3.14 8.41
CA ARG A 39 -8.09 3.51 9.64
C ARG A 39 -9.53 3.01 9.67
N LYS A 40 -10.22 3.01 8.52
CA LYS A 40 -11.59 2.48 8.43
C LYS A 40 -11.59 0.97 8.63
N MET A 41 -10.66 0.26 7.99
CA MET A 41 -10.50 -1.18 8.19
C MET A 41 -10.17 -1.53 9.65
N GLN A 42 -9.28 -0.78 10.29
CA GLN A 42 -8.99 -0.94 11.73
C GLN A 42 -10.24 -0.74 12.58
N GLY A 43 -11.01 0.32 12.31
CA GLY A 43 -12.27 0.58 13.01
C GLY A 43 -13.30 -0.54 12.86
N LEU A 44 -13.41 -1.14 11.66
CA LEU A 44 -14.29 -2.28 11.41
C LEU A 44 -13.78 -3.54 12.11
N MET A 45 -12.48 -3.82 12.02
CA MET A 45 -11.83 -4.95 12.68
C MET A 45 -12.07 -4.90 14.19
N PHE A 46 -11.84 -3.76 14.84
CA PHE A 46 -12.06 -3.66 16.30
C PHE A 46 -13.53 -3.82 16.70
N ARG A 47 -14.47 -3.30 15.90
CA ARG A 47 -15.91 -3.49 16.17
C ARG A 47 -16.33 -4.94 15.98
N CYS A 48 -15.83 -5.60 14.94
CA CYS A 48 -16.02 -7.02 14.67
C CYS A 48 -15.51 -7.86 15.85
N SER A 49 -14.27 -7.64 16.27
CA SER A 49 -13.66 -8.35 17.41
C SER A 49 -14.42 -8.11 18.72
N ALA A 50 -14.93 -6.89 18.96
CA ALA A 50 -15.79 -6.62 20.12
C ALA A 50 -17.08 -7.45 20.07
N GLY A 51 -17.75 -7.50 18.92
CA GLY A 51 -18.93 -8.34 18.73
C GLY A 51 -18.67 -9.83 18.95
N CYS A 52 -17.50 -10.35 18.53
CA CYS A 52 -17.08 -11.73 18.83
C CYS A 52 -17.01 -11.98 20.35
N CYS A 53 -16.52 -11.02 21.13
CA CYS A 53 -16.37 -11.15 22.58
C CYS A 53 -17.69 -10.99 23.36
N GLU A 54 -18.69 -10.35 22.77
CA GLU A 54 -20.01 -10.15 23.37
C GLU A 54 -20.91 -11.40 23.27
N ASP A 55 -20.57 -12.36 22.41
CA ASP A 55 -21.31 -13.62 22.26
C ASP A 55 -21.07 -14.57 23.45
N SER A 56 -21.94 -14.48 24.44
CA SER A 56 -21.95 -15.34 25.63
C SER A 56 -22.23 -16.83 25.34
N GLN A 57 -22.74 -17.17 24.15
CA GLN A 57 -23.05 -18.55 23.78
C GLN A 57 -21.88 -19.22 23.04
N ALA A 58 -20.95 -18.44 22.50
CA ALA A 58 -19.76 -18.95 21.85
C ALA A 58 -18.76 -19.52 22.87
N SER A 59 -18.18 -20.66 22.54
CA SER A 59 -17.01 -21.17 23.26
C SER A 59 -15.79 -20.27 23.05
N MET A 60 -14.82 -20.33 23.97
CA MET A 60 -13.56 -19.60 23.87
C MET A 60 -12.86 -19.80 22.50
N GLN A 61 -12.85 -21.03 21.96
CA GLN A 61 -12.24 -21.32 20.67
C GLN A 61 -12.98 -20.64 19.51
N GLN A 62 -14.31 -20.59 19.55
CA GLN A 62 -15.12 -19.90 18.53
C GLN A 62 -14.88 -18.39 18.56
N VAL A 63 -14.76 -17.80 19.75
CA VAL A 63 -14.43 -16.37 19.90
C VAL A 63 -13.06 -16.06 19.31
N HIS A 64 -12.03 -16.86 19.60
CA HIS A 64 -10.70 -16.68 19.02
C HIS A 64 -10.70 -16.79 17.49
N GLN A 65 -11.38 -17.80 16.94
CA GLN A 65 -11.50 -17.97 15.49
C GLN A 65 -12.22 -16.78 14.83
N CYS A 66 -13.28 -16.26 15.48
CA CYS A 66 -14.00 -15.06 15.03
C CYS A 66 -13.08 -13.84 14.97
N ILE A 67 -12.28 -13.60 16.03
CA ILE A 67 -11.32 -12.50 16.09
C ILE A 67 -10.25 -12.64 15.00
N GLU A 68 -9.70 -13.84 14.77
CA GLU A 68 -8.73 -14.06 13.69
C GLU A 68 -9.32 -13.69 12.32
N CYS A 69 -10.58 -14.09 12.07
CA CYS A 69 -11.30 -13.72 10.85
C CYS A 69 -11.51 -12.20 10.74
N CYS A 70 -11.83 -11.49 11.83
CA CYS A 70 -11.94 -10.04 11.86
C CYS A 70 -10.63 -9.32 11.48
N HIS A 71 -9.49 -9.91 11.85
CA HIS A 71 -8.16 -9.33 11.62
C HIS A 71 -7.62 -9.63 10.20
N ALA A 72 -8.04 -10.74 9.60
CA ALA A 72 -7.49 -11.23 8.34
C ALA A 72 -7.57 -10.20 7.18
N PRO A 73 -8.67 -9.47 6.94
CA PRO A 73 -8.75 -8.51 5.83
C PRO A 73 -7.76 -7.34 5.99
N LEU A 74 -7.61 -6.82 7.21
CA LEU A 74 -6.65 -5.76 7.50
C LEU A 74 -5.21 -6.27 7.28
N ALA A 75 -4.89 -7.47 7.76
CA ALA A 75 -3.58 -8.07 7.57
C ALA A 75 -3.25 -8.29 6.09
N GLN A 76 -4.21 -8.75 5.29
CA GLN A 76 -4.05 -8.92 3.84
C GLN A 76 -3.80 -7.59 3.13
N ALA A 77 -4.59 -6.55 3.46
CA ALA A 77 -4.41 -5.23 2.88
C ALA A 77 -3.04 -4.64 3.26
N GLN A 78 -2.60 -4.77 4.52
CA GLN A 78 -1.27 -4.33 4.95
C GLN A 78 -0.15 -5.09 4.22
N ALA A 79 -0.29 -6.41 4.05
CA ALA A 79 0.68 -7.22 3.31
C ALA A 79 0.78 -6.81 1.83
N LEU A 80 -0.35 -6.52 1.19
CA LEU A 80 -0.37 -6.01 -0.19
C LEU A 80 0.36 -4.66 -0.29
N VAL A 81 0.10 -3.74 0.64
CA VAL A 81 0.75 -2.43 0.65
C VAL A 81 2.27 -2.58 0.74
N THR A 82 2.76 -3.39 1.69
CA THR A 82 4.19 -3.66 1.86
C THR A 82 4.78 -4.29 0.59
N SER A 83 4.14 -5.32 0.04
CA SER A 83 4.65 -6.02 -1.14
C SER A 83 4.74 -5.12 -2.38
N GLU A 84 3.75 -4.27 -2.61
CA GLU A 84 3.77 -3.35 -3.75
C GLU A 84 4.83 -2.24 -3.58
N LEU A 85 5.01 -1.73 -2.35
CA LEU A 85 6.09 -0.78 -2.05
C LEU A 85 7.48 -1.39 -2.23
N GLU A 86 7.69 -2.63 -1.80
CA GLU A 86 8.96 -3.35 -2.01
C GLU A 86 9.23 -3.54 -3.51
N LYS A 87 8.23 -3.98 -4.29
CA LYS A 87 8.37 -4.10 -5.75
C LYS A 87 8.68 -2.77 -6.42
N PHE A 88 8.08 -1.69 -5.93
CA PHE A 88 8.35 -0.34 -6.43
C PHE A 88 9.81 0.06 -6.18
N GLN A 89 10.29 -0.12 -4.95
CA GLN A 89 11.66 0.19 -4.55
C GLN A 89 12.68 -0.66 -5.33
N ASP A 90 12.46 -1.96 -5.46
CA ASP A 90 13.32 -2.86 -6.22
C ASP A 90 13.44 -2.44 -7.70
N ARG A 91 12.32 -2.13 -8.35
CA ARG A 91 12.33 -1.69 -9.75
C ARG A 91 13.08 -0.38 -9.93
N LEU A 92 12.87 0.59 -9.03
CA LEU A 92 13.57 1.88 -9.07
C LEU A 92 15.07 1.72 -8.83
N ALA A 93 15.47 0.89 -7.87
CA ALA A 93 16.88 0.61 -7.57
C ALA A 93 17.56 -0.04 -8.79
N ARG A 94 16.94 -1.06 -9.41
CA ARG A 94 17.46 -1.70 -10.62
C ARG A 94 17.55 -0.74 -11.81
N CYS A 95 16.57 0.13 -11.97
CA CYS A 95 16.57 1.14 -13.03
C CYS A 95 17.70 2.18 -12.83
N THR A 96 17.94 2.61 -11.60
CA THR A 96 19.07 3.50 -11.26
C THR A 96 20.41 2.80 -11.48
N LEU A 97 20.53 1.53 -11.08
CA LEU A 97 21.73 0.73 -11.32
C LEU A 97 22.04 0.61 -12.81
N HIS A 98 21.03 0.31 -13.64
CA HIS A 98 21.17 0.24 -15.09
C HIS A 98 21.65 1.57 -15.70
N CYS A 99 21.19 2.72 -15.18
CA CYS A 99 21.71 4.03 -15.60
C CYS A 99 23.20 4.20 -15.27
N ASN A 100 23.63 3.74 -14.08
CA ASN A 100 25.03 3.79 -13.67
C ASN A 100 25.91 2.86 -14.52
N ASP A 101 25.47 1.64 -14.77
CA ASP A 101 26.19 0.67 -15.61
C ASP A 101 26.39 1.24 -17.02
N LYS A 102 25.32 1.78 -17.62
CA LYS A 102 25.39 2.42 -18.94
C LYS A 102 26.34 3.62 -18.97
N ALA A 103 26.40 4.39 -17.88
CA ALA A 103 27.34 5.50 -17.76
C ALA A 103 28.79 4.99 -17.71
N LYS A 104 29.05 3.94 -16.92
CA LYS A 104 30.36 3.30 -16.80
C LYS A 104 30.82 2.73 -18.15
N ASP A 105 29.97 1.98 -18.83
CA ASP A 105 30.25 1.42 -20.16
C ASP A 105 30.60 2.51 -21.18
N SER A 106 29.94 3.67 -21.08
CA SER A 106 30.20 4.81 -21.97
C SER A 106 31.58 5.44 -21.72
N ILE A 107 32.01 5.51 -20.44
CA ILE A 107 33.37 5.95 -20.07
C ILE A 107 34.41 4.96 -20.57
N ASP A 108 34.19 3.66 -20.36
CA ASP A 108 35.11 2.60 -20.78
C ASP A 108 35.25 2.55 -22.31
N ALA A 109 34.19 2.93 -23.05
CA ALA A 109 34.21 3.10 -24.50
C ALA A 109 34.90 4.40 -24.99
N GLY A 110 35.43 5.23 -24.08
CA GLY A 110 36.16 6.46 -24.40
C GLY A 110 35.28 7.70 -24.60
N SER A 111 34.01 7.68 -24.16
CA SER A 111 33.15 8.87 -24.22
C SER A 111 33.63 9.96 -23.27
N LYS A 112 33.37 11.22 -23.62
CA LYS A 112 33.76 12.37 -22.77
C LYS A 112 32.96 12.36 -21.46
N GLU A 113 33.65 12.51 -20.33
CA GLU A 113 33.07 12.48 -18.98
C GLU A 113 31.88 13.44 -18.82
N LEU A 114 32.01 14.68 -19.30
CA LEU A 114 30.93 15.67 -19.22
C LEU A 114 29.65 15.23 -19.98
N GLN A 115 29.82 14.53 -21.09
CA GLN A 115 28.71 14.01 -21.88
C GLN A 115 28.04 12.84 -21.15
N VAL A 116 28.84 11.91 -20.61
CA VAL A 116 28.33 10.77 -19.84
C VAL A 116 27.57 11.25 -18.60
N LYS A 117 28.10 12.25 -17.89
CA LYS A 117 27.43 12.83 -16.72
C LYS A 117 26.03 13.33 -17.05
N ARG A 118 25.88 14.09 -18.15
CA ARG A 118 24.57 14.56 -18.61
C ARG A 118 23.65 13.41 -19.01
N GLN A 119 24.18 12.37 -19.63
CA GLN A 119 23.40 11.18 -20.00
C GLN A 119 22.90 10.41 -18.77
N LEU A 120 23.75 10.27 -17.75
CA LEU A 120 23.39 9.67 -16.46
C LEU A 120 22.28 10.46 -15.79
N GLU A 121 22.42 11.78 -15.68
CA GLU A 121 21.42 12.68 -15.10
C GLU A 121 20.06 12.57 -15.81
N CYS A 122 20.06 12.58 -17.14
CA CYS A 122 18.85 12.38 -17.94
C CYS A 122 18.24 10.98 -17.75
N CYS A 123 19.07 9.94 -17.61
CA CYS A 123 18.62 8.57 -17.40
C CYS A 123 17.94 8.41 -16.04
N VAL A 124 18.58 8.88 -14.97
CA VAL A 124 18.03 8.82 -13.60
C VAL A 124 16.76 9.66 -13.48
N THR A 125 16.70 10.83 -14.10
CA THR A 125 15.48 11.67 -14.09
C THR A 125 14.32 10.94 -14.75
N LYS A 126 14.53 10.35 -15.94
CA LYS A 126 13.50 9.53 -16.61
C LYS A 126 13.08 8.33 -15.77
N CYS A 127 14.05 7.65 -15.16
CA CYS A 127 13.80 6.53 -14.27
C CYS A 127 12.82 6.92 -13.14
N VAL A 128 13.11 8.02 -12.45
CA VAL A 128 12.23 8.55 -11.39
C VAL A 128 10.87 8.92 -11.94
N ASP A 129 10.79 9.67 -13.03
CA ASP A 129 9.51 10.13 -13.59
C ASP A 129 8.63 8.94 -14.03
N ASP A 130 9.22 7.94 -14.71
CA ASP A 130 8.53 6.71 -15.12
C ASP A 130 8.01 5.93 -13.90
N HIS A 131 8.81 5.84 -12.83
CA HIS A 131 8.39 5.19 -11.59
C HIS A 131 7.32 5.99 -10.86
N MET A 132 7.43 7.32 -10.74
CA MET A 132 6.41 8.15 -10.12
C MET A 132 5.03 8.01 -10.81
N ASN A 133 5.01 7.80 -12.13
CA ASN A 133 3.78 7.54 -12.87
C ASN A 133 3.09 6.20 -12.52
N LEU A 134 3.78 5.27 -11.85
CA LEU A 134 3.21 4.01 -11.37
C LEU A 134 2.52 4.15 -10.00
N ILE A 135 2.86 5.18 -9.22
CA ILE A 135 2.32 5.42 -7.87
C ILE A 135 0.78 5.46 -7.87
N PRO A 136 0.09 6.17 -8.78
CA PRO A 136 -1.38 6.19 -8.80
C PRO A 136 -2.00 4.80 -9.06
N THR A 137 -1.40 4.02 -9.95
CA THR A 137 -1.87 2.66 -10.29
C THR A 137 -1.74 1.74 -9.08
N MET A 138 -0.61 1.81 -8.39
CA MET A 138 -0.36 1.06 -7.17
C MET A 138 -1.33 1.46 -6.05
N THR A 139 -1.56 2.77 -5.87
CA THR A 139 -2.55 3.32 -4.93
C THR A 139 -3.94 2.76 -5.20
N LYS A 140 -4.36 2.71 -6.46
CA LYS A 140 -5.66 2.21 -6.87
C LYS A 140 -5.84 0.73 -6.47
N LYS A 141 -4.84 -0.11 -6.77
CA LYS A 141 -4.86 -1.53 -6.36
C LYS A 141 -5.00 -1.71 -4.85
N MET A 142 -4.27 -0.91 -4.07
CA MET A 142 -4.32 -0.94 -2.61
C MET A 142 -5.67 -0.45 -2.05
N LYS A 143 -6.36 0.47 -2.75
CA LYS A 143 -7.71 0.93 -2.38
C LYS A 143 -8.78 -0.10 -2.71
N GLU A 144 -8.64 -0.80 -3.84
CA GLU A 144 -9.60 -1.81 -4.30
C GLU A 144 -9.55 -3.11 -3.49
N SER A 145 -8.42 -3.41 -2.85
CA SER A 145 -8.29 -4.55 -1.92
C SER A 145 -8.87 -4.29 -0.53
N ALA A 146 -9.36 -3.07 -0.25
CA ALA A 146 -10.01 -2.80 1.02
C ALA A 146 -11.37 -3.51 1.02
N PRO A 147 -11.68 -4.34 2.05
CA PRO A 147 -12.90 -5.10 2.09
C PRO A 147 -14.10 -4.15 2.04
N VAL A 148 -15.02 -4.44 1.14
CA VAL A 148 -16.34 -3.81 1.14
C VAL A 148 -16.99 -4.17 2.47
N HIS A 149 -17.77 -3.25 3.04
CA HIS A 149 -18.44 -3.38 4.34
C HIS A 149 -19.08 -4.77 4.62
N GLY A 150 -19.45 -5.52 3.56
CA GLY A 150 -19.99 -6.88 3.63
C GLY A 150 -19.00 -8.04 3.78
N GLU A 151 -17.72 -7.93 3.40
CA GLU A 151 -16.76 -9.05 3.54
C GLU A 151 -16.37 -9.30 5.01
N ILE A 152 -16.29 -8.24 5.82
CA ILE A 152 -16.05 -8.35 7.27
C ILE A 152 -17.32 -8.88 7.97
N GLU A 153 -18.53 -8.49 7.52
CA GLU A 153 -19.80 -9.02 8.05
C GLU A 153 -19.97 -10.52 7.77
N VAL A 154 -19.52 -11.01 6.60
CA VAL A 154 -19.55 -12.45 6.25
C VAL A 154 -18.70 -13.28 7.22
N CYS A 155 -17.60 -12.72 7.74
CA CYS A 155 -16.77 -13.37 8.76
C CYS A 155 -17.39 -13.38 10.17
N CYS A 156 -18.23 -12.40 10.51
CA CYS A 156 -18.98 -12.36 11.78
C CYS A 156 -20.17 -13.32 11.82
N TRP A 157 -20.62 -13.82 10.67
CA TRP A 157 -21.76 -14.72 10.64
C TRP A 157 -21.28 -16.15 10.90
N PRO A 158 -21.73 -16.81 11.99
CA PRO A 158 -21.31 -18.18 12.24
C PRO A 158 -21.82 -19.06 11.10
N LEU A 159 -21.00 -20.02 10.67
CA LEU A 159 -21.33 -21.16 9.80
C LEU A 159 -22.45 -22.02 10.44
N GLY A 160 -23.65 -21.45 10.57
CA GLY A 160 -24.75 -22.06 11.33
C GLY A 160 -26.04 -21.24 11.43
N GLN A 161 -26.05 -19.93 11.21
CA GLN A 161 -27.31 -19.16 11.18
C GLN A 161 -27.76 -18.95 9.73
N ARG A 162 -28.79 -19.68 9.28
CA ARG A 162 -29.53 -19.27 8.09
C ARG A 162 -30.41 -18.07 8.43
N ALA A 163 -30.42 -17.11 7.50
CA ALA A 163 -31.45 -16.10 7.29
C ALA A 163 -31.55 -14.94 8.30
N GLY A 164 -30.87 -13.85 7.95
CA GLY A 164 -31.24 -12.51 8.33
C GLY A 164 -30.56 -11.53 7.40
N ILE A 165 -31.19 -11.22 6.26
CA ILE A 165 -30.70 -10.20 5.33
C ILE A 165 -30.80 -8.84 6.07
N TYR A 166 -29.75 -8.41 6.76
CA TYR A 166 -29.64 -7.02 7.20
C TYR A 166 -29.20 -6.18 6.00
N LEU A 167 -30.15 -5.89 5.11
CA LEU A 167 -29.99 -4.88 4.08
C LEU A 167 -30.06 -3.50 4.74
N LYS A 168 -28.99 -3.06 5.41
CA LYS A 168 -28.92 -1.67 5.88
C LYS A 168 -28.50 -0.76 4.72
N ARG A 169 -29.40 -0.57 3.76
CA ARG A 169 -29.32 0.50 2.76
C ARG A 169 -30.40 1.52 3.10
N GLY A 170 -29.97 2.75 3.33
CA GLY A 170 -30.82 3.84 3.81
C GLY A 170 -32.02 4.15 2.91
N MET A 171 -32.97 4.87 3.53
CA MET A 171 -34.22 5.44 3.03
C MET A 171 -35.47 4.55 3.15
N GLY A 172 -36.41 4.98 3.98
CA GLY A 172 -37.82 4.63 3.86
C GLY A 172 -38.41 3.89 5.06
N VAL A 173 -39.25 4.59 5.81
CA VAL A 173 -40.21 4.06 6.78
C VAL A 173 -41.02 2.92 6.17
N LEU A 174 -41.11 1.75 6.82
CA LEU A 174 -42.31 0.90 6.87
C LEU A 174 -42.12 -0.34 7.77
N GLY A 175 -42.92 -0.36 8.85
CA GLY A 175 -43.72 -1.53 9.23
C GLY A 175 -43.04 -2.73 9.92
N LEU A 176 -43.31 -2.85 11.22
CA LEU A 176 -43.21 -4.04 12.07
C LEU A 176 -43.61 -5.37 11.39
N LEU A 177 -43.00 -6.47 11.85
CA LEU A 177 -43.72 -7.56 12.55
C LEU A 177 -42.72 -8.56 13.14
N SER A 178 -42.57 -8.53 14.48
CA SER A 178 -42.03 -9.64 15.25
C SER A 178 -42.94 -10.86 15.09
N LYS A 179 -42.37 -12.01 14.77
CA LYS A 179 -42.92 -13.30 15.24
C LYS A 179 -41.88 -13.98 16.11
N VAL A 180 -42.15 -13.87 17.41
CA VAL A 180 -41.77 -14.83 18.44
C VAL A 180 -42.27 -16.20 17.99
N TYR A 181 -41.40 -17.21 18.01
CA TYR A 181 -41.82 -18.59 18.22
C TYR A 181 -40.70 -19.36 18.93
N GLU A 182 -41.14 -20.23 19.84
CA GLU A 182 -40.48 -20.92 20.97
C GLU A 182 -39.01 -21.31 20.85
#